data_AF-A0A2M9A9U6-F1
#
_entry.id   AF-A0A2M9A9U6-F1
#
_cell.length_a   1.000
_cell.length_b   1.000
_cell.length_c   1.000
_cell.angle_alpha   90.00
_cell.angle_beta   90.00
_cell.angle_gamma   90.00
#
_symmetry.space_group_name_H-M   'P 1'
#
loop_
_entity.id
_entity.type
_entity.pdbx_description
1 polymer ?
#
loop_
_entity_poly.entity_id
_entity_poly.type
_entity_poly.pdbx_seq_one_letter_code
_entity_poly.pdbx_strand_id
1 'polypeptide(L)'
;MAVRTYDHTKVNIALNGVAITDFNGDPTVTKQGNDFEVVEGSNGAVERARMVRKLYTVTLPMMQTSPQIDAIEALRIADERTGAGPYPFAITDLNGAYVLMGQAWINSMGDATKGRATTARTITLDVYADFAFEGA
;
A
#
# COMPACT_ATOMS: atom_id res chain seq x y z
N MET A 1 3.17 23.05 -24.51
CA MET A 1 3.40 22.30 -23.24
C MET A 1 2.17 22.49 -22.38
N ALA A 2 1.45 21.42 -22.07
CA ALA A 2 0.31 21.50 -21.16
C ALA A 2 0.82 21.52 -19.72
N VAL A 3 0.41 22.50 -18.92
CA VAL A 3 0.67 22.50 -17.48
C VAL A 3 -0.13 21.36 -16.87
N ARG A 4 0.54 20.41 -16.20
CA ARG A 4 -0.08 19.33 -15.43
C ARG A 4 0.00 19.69 -13.96
N THR A 5 -1.13 19.62 -13.26
CA THR A 5 -1.24 19.89 -11.83
C THR A 5 -1.61 18.60 -11.12
N TYR A 6 -0.78 18.18 -10.17
CA TYR A 6 -1.09 17.07 -9.28
C TYR A 6 -2.03 17.53 -8.16
N ASP A 7 -3.06 16.74 -7.88
CA ASP A 7 -4.05 17.01 -6.84
C ASP A 7 -4.24 15.78 -5.94
N HIS A 8 -3.67 15.82 -4.74
CA HIS A 8 -3.76 14.71 -3.78
C HIS A 8 -5.19 14.30 -3.40
N THR A 9 -6.20 15.18 -3.54
CA THR A 9 -7.60 14.82 -3.19
C THR A 9 -8.25 13.90 -4.22
N LYS A 10 -7.56 13.64 -5.34
CA LYS A 10 -7.99 12.74 -6.42
C LYS A 10 -7.39 11.34 -6.29
N VAL A 11 -6.65 11.06 -5.22
CA VAL A 11 -6.20 9.72 -4.87
C VAL A 11 -7.24 9.10 -3.94
N ASN A 12 -7.86 8.01 -4.38
CA ASN A 12 -8.84 7.28 -3.59
C ASN A 12 -8.24 5.96 -3.10
N ILE A 13 -8.24 5.74 -1.78
CA ILE A 13 -7.73 4.52 -1.14
C ILE A 13 -8.87 3.90 -0.35
N ALA A 14 -9.13 2.61 -0.55
CA ALA A 14 -10.16 1.88 0.17
C ALA A 14 -9.67 0.48 0.61
N LEU A 15 -10.05 0.10 1.83
CA LEU A 15 -9.81 -1.22 2.40
C LEU A 15 -11.15 -1.78 2.92
N ASN A 16 -11.55 -2.94 2.40
CA ASN A 16 -12.80 -3.62 2.74
C ASN A 16 -14.05 -2.71 2.68
N GLY A 17 -14.10 -1.81 1.69
CA GLY A 17 -15.18 -0.83 1.54
C GLY A 17 -15.07 0.42 2.42
N VAL A 18 -14.08 0.49 3.32
CA VAL A 18 -13.78 1.70 4.10
C VAL A 18 -12.82 2.58 3.31
N ALA A 19 -13.28 3.79 2.94
CA ALA A 19 -12.41 4.79 2.35
C ALA A 19 -11.45 5.35 3.41
N ILE A 20 -10.15 5.47 3.06
CA ILE A 20 -9.09 6.00 3.90
C ILE A 20 -8.73 7.40 3.40
N THR A 21 -8.83 8.41 4.27
CA THR A 21 -8.75 9.83 3.90
C THR A 21 -7.88 10.65 4.83
N ASP A 22 -7.72 10.25 6.09
CA ASP A 22 -7.11 11.07 7.14
C ASP A 22 -5.59 10.88 7.21
N PHE A 23 -4.92 11.14 6.09
CA PHE A 23 -3.47 10.98 5.99
C PHE A 23 -2.71 12.11 6.70
N ASN A 24 -1.62 11.74 7.37
CA ASN A 24 -0.66 12.66 7.98
C ASN A 24 0.73 12.41 7.38
N GLY A 25 0.89 12.78 6.11
CA GLY A 25 2.05 12.47 5.28
C GLY A 25 1.61 11.83 3.97
N ASP A 26 2.59 11.35 3.19
CA ASP A 26 2.33 10.78 1.87
C ASP A 26 2.14 9.25 1.95
N PRO A 27 1.00 8.71 1.47
CA PRO A 27 0.86 7.27 1.31
C PRO A 27 1.85 6.78 0.24
N THR A 28 2.56 5.69 0.51
CA THR A 28 3.53 5.13 -0.44
C THR A 28 3.17 3.69 -0.78
N VAL A 29 3.38 3.32 -2.05
CA VAL A 29 3.17 1.96 -2.56
C VAL A 29 4.49 1.49 -3.16
N THR A 30 5.04 0.41 -2.61
CA THR A 30 6.34 -0.13 -3.04
C THR A 30 6.18 -1.60 -3.42
N LYS A 31 6.59 -1.95 -4.64
CA LYS A 31 6.60 -3.35 -5.08
C LYS A 31 7.67 -4.14 -4.34
N GLN A 32 7.32 -5.33 -3.86
CA GLN A 32 8.27 -6.20 -3.17
C GLN A 32 9.12 -7.00 -4.16
N GLY A 33 10.40 -6.65 -4.23
CA GLY A 33 11.40 -7.33 -5.03
C GLY A 33 11.42 -6.88 -6.49
N ASN A 34 12.36 -7.46 -7.25
CA ASN A 34 12.61 -7.08 -8.63
C ASN A 34 11.79 -7.93 -9.62
N ASP A 35 11.45 -7.34 -10.76
CA ASP A 35 10.78 -8.05 -11.87
C ASP A 35 11.66 -9.10 -12.54
N PHE A 36 12.98 -8.90 -12.48
CA PHE A 36 13.96 -9.82 -13.00
C PHE A 36 15.07 -10.05 -11.99
N GLU A 37 15.45 -11.31 -11.84
CA GLU A 37 16.71 -11.69 -11.22
C GLU A 37 17.74 -11.90 -12.32
N VAL A 38 18.92 -11.29 -12.17
CA VAL A 38 19.99 -11.35 -13.16
C VAL A 38 21.19 -12.04 -12.52
N VAL A 39 21.73 -13.04 -13.20
CA VAL A 39 22.90 -13.79 -12.78
C VAL A 39 23.97 -13.69 -13.87
N GLU A 40 25.17 -13.28 -13.47
CA GLU A 40 26.33 -13.25 -14.35
C GLU A 40 27.20 -14.48 -14.12
N GLY A 41 27.44 -15.25 -15.18
CA GLY A 41 28.35 -16.38 -15.17
C GLY A 41 29.81 -15.93 -15.22
N SER A 42 30.71 -16.79 -14.74
CA SER A 42 32.17 -16.55 -14.75
C SER A 42 32.75 -16.33 -16.17
N ASN A 43 32.02 -16.72 -17.22
CA ASN A 43 32.37 -16.50 -18.63
C ASN A 43 31.80 -15.18 -19.21
N GLY A 44 31.12 -14.36 -18.40
CA GLY A 44 30.45 -13.13 -18.84
C GLY A 44 29.07 -13.35 -19.48
N ALA A 45 28.51 -14.56 -19.45
CA ALA A 45 27.13 -14.80 -19.85
C ALA A 45 26.16 -14.19 -18.83
N VAL A 46 25.12 -13.54 -19.31
CA VAL A 46 24.09 -12.91 -18.47
C VAL A 46 22.78 -13.66 -18.67
N GLU A 47 22.26 -14.25 -17.59
CA GLU A 47 20.94 -14.86 -17.56
C GLU A 47 19.98 -14.00 -16.77
N ARG A 48 18.74 -13.89 -17.25
CA ARG A 48 17.66 -13.21 -16.51
C ARG A 48 16.48 -14.16 -16.31
N ALA A 49 16.00 -14.25 -15.08
CA ALA A 49 14.79 -14.97 -14.71
C ALA A 49 13.66 -13.97 -14.45
N ARG A 50 12.52 -14.14 -15.12
CA ARG A 50 11.33 -13.30 -14.87
C ARG A 50 10.65 -13.74 -13.59
N MET A 51 10.46 -12.79 -12.67
CA MET A 51 9.67 -12.98 -11.47
C MET A 51 8.21 -12.59 -11.74
N VAL A 52 7.28 -13.43 -11.28
CA VAL A 52 5.82 -13.17 -11.36
C VAL A 52 5.26 -12.67 -10.03
N ARG A 53 6.09 -12.00 -9.22
CA ARG A 53 5.70 -11.46 -7.92
C ARG A 53 4.73 -10.29 -8.13
N LYS A 54 3.64 -10.31 -7.37
CA LYS A 54 2.59 -9.27 -7.39
C LYS A 54 2.33 -8.70 -5.99
N LEU A 55 3.34 -8.76 -5.12
CA LEU A 55 3.23 -8.32 -3.74
C LEU A 55 3.73 -6.89 -3.62
N TYR A 56 2.96 -6.05 -2.94
CA TYR A 56 3.26 -4.63 -2.72
C TYR A 56 3.14 -4.33 -1.24
N THR A 57 4.02 -3.49 -0.71
CA THR A 57 3.87 -2.88 0.61
C THR A 57 3.29 -1.49 0.44
N VAL A 58 2.13 -1.28 1.04
CA VAL A 58 1.46 0.01 1.13
C VAL A 58 1.69 0.57 2.52
N THR A 59 2.25 1.77 2.60
CA THR A 59 2.49 2.49 3.85
C THR A 59 1.54 3.66 3.92
N LEU A 60 0.68 3.68 4.95
CA LEU A 60 -0.32 4.71 5.19
C LEU A 60 0.03 5.47 6.47
N PRO A 61 0.59 6.68 6.36
CA PRO A 61 0.77 7.55 7.52
C PRO A 61 -0.55 8.24 7.85
N MET A 62 -1.12 7.96 9.02
CA MET A 62 -2.45 8.46 9.41
C MET A 62 -2.40 9.35 10.65
N MET A 63 -3.38 10.26 10.76
CA MET A 63 -3.60 11.01 12.00
C MET A 63 -4.02 10.07 13.13
N GLN A 64 -3.41 10.18 14.31
CA GLN A 64 -3.71 9.30 15.45
C GLN A 64 -5.17 9.33 15.93
N THR A 65 -5.89 10.41 15.67
CA THR A 65 -7.29 10.58 16.05
C THR A 65 -8.25 10.10 14.97
N SER A 66 -7.76 9.55 13.87
CA SER A 66 -8.62 9.13 12.76
C SER A 66 -9.46 7.91 13.16
N PRO A 67 -10.79 7.94 12.95
CA PRO A 67 -11.66 6.79 13.19
C PRO A 67 -11.36 5.61 12.25
N GLN A 68 -10.68 5.86 11.12
CA GLN A 68 -10.27 4.81 10.19
C GLN A 68 -9.22 3.87 10.81
N ILE A 69 -8.43 4.34 11.78
CA ILE A 69 -7.48 3.49 12.52
C ILE A 69 -8.23 2.42 13.31
N ASP A 70 -9.35 2.75 13.94
CA ASP A 70 -10.16 1.79 14.70
C ASP A 70 -10.80 0.75 13.77
N ALA A 71 -11.23 1.17 12.58
CA ALA A 71 -11.74 0.25 11.56
C ALA A 71 -10.66 -0.73 11.07
N ILE A 72 -9.44 -0.23 10.79
CA ILE A 72 -8.31 -1.08 10.38
C ILE A 72 -7.89 -2.02 11.53
N GLU A 73 -7.89 -1.57 12.77
CA GLU A 73 -7.60 -2.41 13.93
C GLU A 73 -8.65 -3.53 14.09
N ALA A 74 -9.94 -3.22 13.89
CA ALA A 74 -11.00 -4.23 13.93
C ALA A 74 -10.79 -5.31 12.86
N LEU A 75 -10.38 -4.92 11.64
CA LEU A 75 -10.03 -5.86 10.57
C LEU A 75 -8.80 -6.71 10.92
N ARG A 76 -7.77 -6.11 11.53
CA ARG A 76 -6.58 -6.83 12.01
C ARG A 76 -6.94 -7.85 13.08
N ILE A 77 -7.75 -7.48 14.06
CA ILE A 77 -8.20 -8.38 15.15
C ILE A 77 -9.07 -9.50 14.59
N ALA A 78 -9.97 -9.19 13.65
CA ALA A 78 -10.79 -10.21 12.99
C ALA A 78 -9.94 -11.22 12.23
N ASP A 79 -8.91 -10.76 11.53
CA ASP A 79 -7.96 -11.63 10.82
C ASP A 79 -7.17 -12.50 11.79
N GLU A 80 -6.61 -11.92 12.85
CA GLU A 80 -5.84 -12.65 13.88
C GLU A 80 -6.69 -13.72 14.60
N ARG A 81 -7.96 -13.43 14.86
CA ARG A 81 -8.84 -14.33 15.62
C ARG A 81 -9.53 -15.39 14.78
N THR A 82 -9.83 -15.09 13.52
CA THR A 82 -10.74 -15.91 12.69
C THR A 82 -10.19 -16.25 11.31
N GLY A 83 -9.06 -15.65 10.90
CA GLY A 83 -8.55 -15.76 9.54
C GLY A 83 -9.51 -15.17 8.51
N ALA A 84 -10.18 -14.07 8.87
CA ALA A 84 -11.15 -13.41 8.01
C ALA A 84 -10.51 -12.69 6.80
N GLY A 85 -9.22 -12.39 6.87
CA GLY A 85 -8.46 -11.84 5.75
C GLY A 85 -8.10 -12.92 4.71
N PRO A 86 -7.59 -12.50 3.55
CA PRO A 86 -7.27 -11.11 3.18
C PRO A 86 -8.50 -10.30 2.73
N TYR A 87 -8.41 -8.98 2.81
CA TYR A 87 -9.51 -8.06 2.53
C TYR A 87 -9.36 -7.37 1.17
N PRO A 88 -10.45 -7.02 0.47
CA PRO A 88 -10.38 -6.26 -0.76
C PRO A 88 -9.71 -4.91 -0.55
N PHE A 89 -8.71 -4.59 -1.37
CA PHE A 89 -7.99 -3.32 -1.35
C PHE A 89 -7.94 -2.69 -2.73
N ALA A 90 -8.06 -1.37 -2.74
CA ALA A 90 -8.12 -0.55 -3.94
C ALA A 90 -7.41 0.77 -3.69
N ILE A 91 -6.47 1.13 -4.57
CA ILE A 91 -5.97 2.50 -4.72
C ILE A 91 -6.08 2.91 -6.18
N THR A 92 -6.72 4.06 -6.39
CA THR A 92 -6.94 4.65 -7.72
C THR A 92 -6.54 6.11 -7.65
N ASP A 93 -5.57 6.50 -8.47
CA ASP A 93 -5.24 7.91 -8.70
C ASP A 93 -5.98 8.42 -9.93
N LEU A 94 -6.77 9.48 -9.78
CA LEU A 94 -7.48 10.13 -10.89
C LEU A 94 -6.67 11.27 -11.54
N ASN A 95 -5.48 11.60 -11.03
CA ASN A 95 -4.53 12.52 -11.69
C ASN A 95 -3.71 11.82 -12.77
N GLY A 96 -3.28 10.60 -12.48
CA GLY A 96 -2.63 9.68 -13.39
C GLY A 96 -3.54 8.54 -13.81
N ALA A 97 -2.94 7.47 -14.32
CA ALA A 97 -3.65 6.22 -14.59
C ALA A 97 -3.33 5.14 -13.55
N TYR A 98 -2.70 5.49 -12.42
CA TYR A 98 -2.23 4.53 -11.43
C TYR A 98 -3.41 3.83 -10.75
N VAL A 99 -3.43 2.50 -10.83
CA VAL A 99 -4.46 1.66 -10.22
C VAL A 99 -3.79 0.42 -9.64
N LEU A 100 -4.08 0.13 -8.37
CA LEU A 100 -3.72 -1.14 -7.75
C LEU A 100 -4.96 -1.70 -7.05
N MET A 101 -5.34 -2.90 -7.44
CA MET A 101 -6.51 -3.63 -6.96
C MET A 101 -6.09 -5.04 -6.57
N GLY A 102 -6.54 -5.52 -5.42
CA GLY A 102 -6.23 -6.86 -4.99
C GLY A 102 -6.72 -7.16 -3.58
N GLN A 103 -6.00 -8.06 -2.93
CA GLN A 103 -6.29 -8.50 -1.56
C GLN A 103 -5.16 -8.03 -0.64
N ALA A 104 -5.51 -7.45 0.49
CA ALA A 104 -4.57 -6.91 1.45
C ALA A 104 -4.77 -7.48 2.86
N TRP A 105 -3.68 -7.57 3.61
CA TRP A 105 -3.71 -7.83 5.04
C TRP A 105 -2.84 -6.81 5.77
N ILE A 106 -3.16 -6.58 7.03
CA ILE A 106 -2.45 -5.62 7.87
C ILE A 106 -1.19 -6.31 8.39
N ASN A 107 -0.02 -5.79 8.02
CA ASN A 107 1.26 -6.30 8.49
C ASN A 107 1.66 -5.64 9.83
N SER A 108 1.49 -4.32 9.93
CA SER A 108 1.74 -3.60 11.18
C SER A 108 0.83 -2.39 11.33
N MET A 109 0.41 -2.12 12.56
CA MET A 109 -0.30 -0.89 12.93
C MET A 109 0.64 0.24 13.37
N GLY A 110 1.95 -0.01 13.35
CA GLY A 110 2.97 0.93 13.81
C GLY A 110 2.88 1.28 15.29
N ASP A 111 3.79 2.15 15.73
CA ASP A 111 3.88 2.55 17.12
C ASP A 111 2.81 3.60 17.49
N ALA A 112 2.15 3.39 18.63
CA ALA A 112 1.21 4.35 19.19
C ALA A 112 1.93 5.38 20.07
N THR A 113 2.67 6.31 19.46
CA THR A 113 3.41 7.35 20.20
C THR A 113 2.47 8.40 20.81
N LYS A 114 2.32 8.43 22.14
CA LYS A 114 1.52 9.43 22.86
C LYS A 114 2.39 10.60 23.36
N GLY A 115 2.85 11.42 22.41
CA GLY A 115 3.63 12.63 22.68
C GLY A 115 2.75 13.88 22.86
N ARG A 116 3.35 14.98 23.31
CA ARG A 116 2.70 16.29 23.39
C ARG A 116 2.30 16.83 22.00
N ALA A 117 3.10 16.53 20.98
CA ALA A 117 2.81 16.87 19.59
C ALA A 117 2.13 15.68 18.91
N THR A 118 1.25 15.96 17.95
CA THR A 118 0.63 14.90 17.13
C THR A 118 1.69 14.32 16.20
N THR A 119 1.89 13.00 16.25
CA THR A 119 2.78 12.26 15.35
C THR A 119 1.94 11.34 14.50
N ALA A 120 2.26 11.17 13.22
CA ALA A 120 1.58 10.21 12.37
C ALA A 120 1.73 8.79 12.94
N ARG A 121 0.66 8.01 12.86
CA ARG A 121 0.73 6.55 13.06
C ARG A 121 0.90 5.91 11.70
N THR A 122 2.01 5.21 11.50
CA THR A 122 2.35 4.59 10.21
C THR A 122 1.85 3.16 10.18
N ILE A 123 0.83 2.90 9.38
CA ILE A 123 0.26 1.56 9.18
C ILE A 123 0.84 0.97 7.90
N THR A 124 1.28 -0.28 7.94
CA THR A 124 1.76 -1.01 6.77
C THR A 124 0.83 -2.17 6.44
N LEU A 125 0.49 -2.26 5.16
CA LEU A 125 -0.31 -3.34 4.59
C LEU A 125 0.48 -4.00 3.48
N ASP A 126 0.37 -5.32 3.39
CA ASP A 126 0.86 -6.04 2.22
C ASP A 126 -0.33 -6.38 1.33
N VAL A 127 -0.19 -6.07 0.05
CA VAL A 127 -1.22 -6.19 -0.97
C VAL A 127 -0.75 -7.18 -2.02
N TYR A 128 -1.48 -8.27 -2.15
CA TYR A 128 -1.39 -9.16 -3.29
C TYR A 128 -2.25 -8.60 -4.42
N ALA A 129 -1.61 -8.07 -5.46
CA ALA A 129 -2.30 -7.40 -6.55
C ALA A 129 -2.88 -8.41 -7.55
N ASP A 130 -4.18 -8.32 -7.78
CA ASP A 130 -4.84 -9.00 -8.91
C ASP A 130 -4.59 -8.20 -10.19
N PHE A 131 -4.67 -6.87 -10.07
CA PHE A 131 -4.43 -5.91 -11.13
C PHE A 131 -3.57 -4.76 -10.61
N ALA A 132 -2.48 -4.48 -11.32
CA ALA A 132 -1.62 -3.34 -11.07
C ALA A 132 -1.35 -2.63 -12.40
N PHE A 133 -1.76 -1.38 -12.48
CA PHE A 133 -1.34 -0.45 -13.50
C PHE A 133 -0.50 0.62 -12.80
N GLU A 134 0.82 0.55 -12.97
CA GLU A 134 1.77 1.43 -12.30
C GLU A 134 2.00 2.75 -13.07
N GLY A 135 1.24 3.00 -14.14
CA GLY A 135 1.46 4.16 -14.99
C GLY A 135 0.78 5.44 -14.49
N ALA A 136 1.54 6.52 -14.41
CA ALA A 136 1.08 7.89 -14.55
C ALA A 136 2.08 8.67 -15.42
#